data_AF-A0A396K453-F1
#
_entry.id   AF-A0A396K453-F1
#
_cell.length_a   1.000
_cell.length_b   1.000
_cell.length_c   1.000
_cell.angle_alpha   90.00
_cell.angle_beta   90.00
_cell.angle_gamma   90.00
#
_symmetry.space_group_name_H-M   'P 1'
#
loop_
_entity.id
_entity.type
_entity.pdbx_description
1 polymer ?
#
loop_
_entity_poly.entity_id
_entity_poly.type
_entity_poly.pdbx_seq_one_letter_code
_entity_poly.pdbx_strand_id
1 'polypeptide(L)'
;MTIFEYLYGDVYYTDEYGNAYFDSCVDIDYELDEIPEIVNLGDHTYFMAKEDLDLYNQYDIKVDGVSEDDLRFLHYTRRPYYQMRGRSVSREQAFDIIRRTDNFFNWDMETIGNRKEFVRCINFDNWLIMKNHYPKGYGWIHADGTVGANAITQKWPTMIELVTEWFYKLKSFPYLDLVIGITNWDEISWDEDDTFEKAIQMGIYVHDKCIELLNKQNAWAKYQEYDEKYGADPERFETDYYQKNGIVQVDEAYLRKCIESYGLDPDEELSKVRPYIWKGEESSK
;
A
#
# COMPACT_ATOMS: atom_id res chain seq x y z
N MET A 1 -17.11 13.70 -2.89
CA MET A 1 -17.35 12.50 -2.08
C MET A 1 -16.05 12.25 -1.36
N THR A 2 -16.10 12.10 -0.05
CA THR A 2 -14.90 11.78 0.73
C THR A 2 -14.53 10.31 0.47
N ILE A 3 -13.27 9.94 0.70
CA ILE A 3 -12.86 8.53 0.63
C ILE A 3 -13.66 7.70 1.63
N PHE A 4 -13.95 8.26 2.81
CA PHE A 4 -14.73 7.58 3.83
C PHE A 4 -16.17 7.29 3.38
N GLU A 5 -16.83 8.28 2.76
CA GLU A 5 -18.15 8.10 2.14
C GLU A 5 -18.12 7.05 1.03
N TYR A 6 -17.06 7.00 0.22
CA TYR A 6 -16.93 6.01 -0.84
C TYR A 6 -16.78 4.58 -0.32
N LEU A 7 -16.05 4.40 0.79
CA LEU A 7 -15.82 3.08 1.38
C LEU A 7 -16.98 2.60 2.25
N TYR A 8 -17.60 3.51 3.00
CA TYR A 8 -18.53 3.15 4.08
C TYR A 8 -19.91 3.80 3.96
N GLY A 9 -20.17 4.66 2.96
CA GLY A 9 -21.39 5.46 2.87
C GLY A 9 -22.70 4.66 2.85
N ASP A 10 -22.65 3.38 2.48
CA ASP A 10 -23.81 2.48 2.47
C ASP A 10 -24.05 1.77 3.82
N VAL A 11 -23.13 1.90 4.78
CA VAL A 11 -23.13 1.13 6.03
C VAL A 11 -23.08 2.00 7.29
N TYR A 12 -23.05 3.34 7.16
CA TYR A 12 -23.14 4.24 8.30
C TYR A 12 -24.19 5.34 8.14
N TYR A 13 -24.66 5.85 9.27
CA TYR A 13 -25.51 7.04 9.36
C TYR A 13 -24.96 7.99 10.43
N THR A 14 -25.39 9.25 10.37
CA THR A 14 -25.01 10.26 11.36
C THR A 14 -26.21 10.69 12.21
N ASP A 15 -25.97 10.92 13.50
CA ASP A 15 -26.97 11.51 14.39
C ASP A 15 -27.06 13.04 14.23
N GLU A 16 -27.91 13.69 15.02
CA GLU A 16 -28.07 15.16 15.00
C GLU A 16 -26.82 15.93 15.46
N TYR A 17 -25.88 15.26 16.13
CA TYR A 17 -24.62 15.82 16.59
C TYR A 17 -23.48 15.55 15.59
N GLY A 18 -23.72 14.78 14.54
CA GLY A 18 -22.74 14.41 13.53
C GLY A 18 -21.87 13.20 13.89
N ASN A 19 -22.20 12.46 14.94
CA ASN A 19 -21.50 11.20 15.24
C ASN A 19 -21.92 10.13 14.25
N ALA A 20 -20.97 9.31 13.79
CA ALA A 20 -21.25 8.20 12.89
C ALA A 20 -21.53 6.91 13.66
N TYR A 21 -22.58 6.22 13.25
CA TYR A 21 -22.95 4.88 13.70
C TYR A 21 -22.96 3.95 12.50
N PHE A 22 -22.34 2.78 12.66
CA PHE A 22 -22.27 1.76 11.62
C PHE A 22 -23.15 0.61 12.05
N ASP A 23 -24.15 0.29 11.24
CA ASP A 23 -24.94 -0.92 11.36
C ASP A 23 -24.19 -1.98 10.54
N SER A 24 -23.33 -2.76 11.21
CA SER A 24 -22.41 -3.60 10.47
C SER A 24 -23.09 -4.85 9.89
N CYS A 25 -22.58 -5.30 8.75
CA CYS A 25 -22.73 -6.68 8.32
C CYS A 25 -21.46 -7.45 8.71
N VAL A 26 -21.58 -8.77 8.91
CA VAL A 26 -20.47 -9.66 9.34
C VAL A 26 -19.20 -9.47 8.49
N ASP A 27 -19.35 -9.05 7.23
CA ASP A 27 -18.26 -8.90 6.28
C ASP A 27 -17.39 -7.64 6.50
N ILE A 28 -17.84 -6.64 7.28
CA ILE A 28 -17.06 -5.41 7.56
C ILE A 28 -16.58 -5.27 9.01
N ASP A 29 -17.02 -6.16 9.93
CA ASP A 29 -16.66 -6.11 11.36
C ASP A 29 -15.14 -6.05 11.57
N TYR A 30 -14.40 -6.89 10.83
CA TYR A 30 -12.94 -6.94 10.91
C TYR A 30 -12.28 -5.62 10.49
N GLU A 31 -12.78 -4.97 9.44
CA GLU A 31 -12.23 -3.70 8.96
C GLU A 31 -12.52 -2.56 9.95
N LEU A 32 -13.74 -2.53 10.52
CA LEU A 32 -14.12 -1.52 11.50
C LEU A 32 -13.32 -1.66 12.81
N ASP A 33 -13.04 -2.88 13.24
CA ASP A 33 -12.19 -3.15 14.41
C ASP A 33 -10.73 -2.72 14.20
N GLU A 34 -10.26 -2.62 12.95
CA GLU A 34 -8.92 -2.11 12.63
C GLU A 34 -8.83 -0.58 12.66
N ILE A 35 -9.96 0.15 12.64
CA ILE A 35 -9.98 1.62 12.71
C ILE A 35 -9.83 2.07 14.17
N PRO A 36 -8.69 2.71 14.56
CA PRO A 36 -8.41 3.01 15.97
C PRO A 36 -9.42 3.94 16.66
N GLU A 37 -10.04 4.82 15.90
CA GLU A 37 -11.03 5.81 16.33
C GLU A 37 -12.45 5.23 16.42
N ILE A 38 -12.69 4.02 15.91
CA ILE A 38 -13.98 3.33 16.03
C ILE A 38 -14.06 2.60 17.38
N VAL A 39 -15.22 2.73 18.02
CA VAL A 39 -15.59 2.00 19.25
C VAL A 39 -16.66 0.97 18.91
N ASN A 40 -16.36 -0.30 19.19
CA ASN A 40 -17.35 -1.38 19.13
C ASN A 40 -18.28 -1.28 20.36
N LEU A 41 -19.57 -1.04 20.13
CA LEU A 41 -20.58 -0.90 21.17
C LEU A 41 -21.27 -2.25 21.53
N GLY A 42 -20.89 -3.33 20.85
CA GLY A 42 -21.58 -4.62 20.92
C GLY A 42 -22.72 -4.73 19.91
N ASP A 43 -23.29 -5.93 19.78
CA ASP A 43 -24.44 -6.23 18.91
C ASP A 43 -24.29 -5.71 17.47
N HIS A 44 -23.10 -5.83 16.88
CA HIS A 44 -22.78 -5.37 15.51
C HIS A 44 -23.02 -3.87 15.29
N THR A 45 -22.90 -3.07 16.37
CA THR A 45 -22.99 -1.61 16.31
C THR A 45 -21.64 -0.99 16.62
N TYR A 46 -21.18 -0.12 15.73
CA TYR A 46 -19.92 0.60 15.88
C TYR A 46 -20.16 2.11 15.89
N PHE A 47 -19.28 2.84 16.56
CA PHE A 47 -19.40 4.28 16.78
C PHE A 47 -18.10 5.01 16.47
N MET A 48 -18.20 6.15 15.81
CA MET A 48 -17.11 7.12 15.62
C MET A 48 -17.61 8.52 15.99
N ALA A 49 -16.87 9.22 16.85
CA ALA A 49 -17.19 10.59 17.21
C ALA A 49 -17.09 11.52 16.01
N LYS A 50 -17.88 12.60 16.01
CA LYS A 50 -17.86 13.60 14.92
C LYS A 50 -16.45 14.12 14.65
N GLU A 51 -15.68 14.44 15.68
CA GLU A 51 -14.34 14.99 15.53
C GLU A 51 -13.39 14.02 14.82
N ASP A 52 -13.52 12.72 15.10
CA ASP A 52 -12.75 11.69 14.42
C ASP A 52 -13.24 11.51 12.98
N LEU A 53 -14.55 11.50 12.75
CA LEU A 53 -15.11 11.44 11.39
C LEU A 53 -14.66 12.62 10.52
N ASP A 54 -14.58 13.83 11.08
CA ASP A 54 -14.08 15.02 10.39
C ASP A 54 -12.61 14.84 9.93
N LEU A 55 -11.79 14.11 10.69
CA LEU A 55 -10.41 13.77 10.31
C LEU A 55 -10.34 12.80 9.13
N TYR A 56 -11.37 11.99 8.90
CA TYR A 56 -11.49 11.10 7.75
C TYR A 56 -12.09 11.83 6.54
N ASN A 57 -13.03 12.76 6.78
CA ASN A 57 -13.71 13.53 5.74
C ASN A 57 -12.87 14.61 5.08
N GLN A 58 -11.65 14.87 5.55
CA GLN A 58 -10.69 15.75 4.88
C GLN A 58 -10.00 15.11 3.66
N TYR A 59 -10.30 13.85 3.36
CA TYR A 59 -9.69 13.10 2.27
C TYR A 59 -10.71 12.84 1.15
N ASP A 60 -10.38 13.25 -0.06
CA ASP A 60 -11.29 13.23 -1.21
C ASP A 60 -11.02 12.04 -2.14
N ILE A 61 -12.09 11.49 -2.73
CA ILE A 61 -11.96 10.58 -3.87
C ILE A 61 -12.60 11.18 -5.12
N LYS A 62 -11.94 11.01 -6.26
CA LYS A 62 -12.50 11.32 -7.58
C LYS A 62 -12.49 10.06 -8.42
N VAL A 63 -13.63 9.75 -9.02
CA VAL A 63 -13.75 8.63 -9.97
C VAL A 63 -13.89 9.22 -11.36
N ASP A 64 -12.83 9.12 -12.15
CA ASP A 64 -12.74 9.74 -13.47
C ASP A 64 -12.91 8.70 -14.58
N GLY A 65 -14.18 8.44 -14.92
CA GLY A 65 -14.55 7.62 -16.07
C GLY A 65 -14.20 6.13 -15.95
N VAL A 66 -13.93 5.64 -14.74
CA VAL A 66 -13.75 4.21 -14.45
C VAL A 66 -15.13 3.58 -14.27
N SER A 67 -15.51 2.67 -15.16
CA SER A 67 -16.74 1.89 -15.05
C SER A 67 -16.49 0.52 -14.39
N GLU A 68 -17.53 -0.11 -13.86
CA GLU A 68 -17.44 -1.51 -13.39
C GLU A 68 -16.94 -2.46 -14.49
N ASP A 69 -17.29 -2.18 -15.74
CA ASP A 69 -16.85 -2.95 -16.90
C ASP A 69 -15.34 -2.81 -17.14
N ASP A 70 -14.78 -1.60 -16.95
CA ASP A 70 -13.33 -1.35 -17.01
C ASP A 70 -12.58 -2.08 -15.89
N LEU A 71 -13.24 -2.32 -14.75
CA LEU A 71 -12.66 -2.94 -13.57
C LEU A 71 -12.73 -4.47 -13.59
N ARG A 72 -13.45 -5.08 -14.53
CA ARG A 72 -13.65 -6.53 -14.56
C ARG A 72 -12.33 -7.29 -14.59
N PHE A 73 -11.26 -6.71 -15.14
CA PHE A 73 -9.93 -7.33 -15.18
C PHE A 73 -9.38 -7.70 -13.82
N LEU A 74 -9.74 -6.98 -12.77
CA LEU A 74 -9.32 -7.29 -11.41
C LEU A 74 -9.81 -8.68 -10.94
N HIS A 75 -10.92 -9.18 -11.50
CA HIS A 75 -11.47 -10.49 -11.18
C HIS A 75 -10.84 -11.67 -11.96
N TYR A 76 -10.12 -11.40 -13.05
CA TYR A 76 -9.59 -12.46 -13.93
C TYR A 76 -8.13 -12.27 -14.38
N THR A 77 -7.47 -11.20 -13.95
CA THR A 77 -6.00 -11.09 -13.94
C THR A 77 -5.48 -11.47 -12.57
N ARG A 78 -4.63 -12.50 -12.50
CA ARG A 78 -3.99 -12.90 -11.25
C ARG A 78 -2.79 -11.98 -11.00
N ARG A 79 -2.74 -11.35 -9.82
CA ARG A 79 -1.66 -10.44 -9.44
C ARG A 79 -1.34 -9.40 -10.53
N PRO A 80 -2.31 -8.55 -10.92
CA PRO A 80 -2.11 -7.49 -11.88
C PRO A 80 -0.76 -6.79 -11.74
N TYR A 81 -0.01 -6.73 -12.84
CA TYR A 81 1.20 -5.93 -12.91
C TYR A 81 0.86 -4.45 -12.81
N TYR A 82 1.69 -3.71 -12.07
CA TYR A 82 1.60 -2.27 -11.97
C TYR A 82 2.98 -1.63 -12.07
N GLN A 83 2.97 -0.38 -12.52
CA GLN A 83 4.09 0.53 -12.37
C GLN A 83 3.68 1.71 -11.52
N MET A 84 4.52 2.03 -10.55
CA MET A 84 4.38 3.17 -9.67
C MET A 84 5.51 4.16 -9.92
N ARG A 85 5.17 5.43 -10.03
CA ARG A 85 6.10 6.55 -10.13
C ARG A 85 5.65 7.64 -9.19
N GLY A 86 6.57 8.17 -8.39
CA GLY A 86 6.23 9.18 -7.40
C GLY A 86 7.34 10.16 -7.14
N ARG A 87 6.94 11.31 -6.61
CA ARG A 87 7.86 12.31 -6.11
C ARG A 87 8.67 11.72 -4.95
N SER A 88 9.99 11.81 -5.05
CA SER A 88 10.87 11.37 -3.97
C SER A 88 10.58 12.10 -2.66
N VAL A 89 10.71 11.38 -1.55
CA VAL A 89 10.60 11.89 -0.20
C VAL A 89 12.00 12.03 0.43
N SER A 90 12.10 12.71 1.56
CA SER A 90 13.35 12.72 2.32
C SER A 90 13.70 11.34 2.89
N ARG A 91 14.97 11.10 3.22
CA ARG A 91 15.39 9.86 3.91
C ARG A 91 14.71 9.64 5.27
N GLU A 92 14.37 10.73 5.96
CA GLU A 92 13.63 10.66 7.23
C GLU A 92 12.19 10.20 7.01
N GLN A 93 11.53 10.72 5.97
CA GLN A 93 10.21 10.28 5.56
C GLN A 93 10.22 8.84 5.04
N ALA A 94 11.23 8.45 4.26
CA ALA A 94 11.39 7.06 3.81
C ALA A 94 11.58 6.11 5.00
N PHE A 95 12.38 6.51 5.99
CA PHE A 95 12.52 5.77 7.24
C PHE A 95 11.19 5.62 7.98
N ASP A 96 10.41 6.70 8.10
CA ASP A 96 9.10 6.66 8.74
C ASP A 96 8.10 5.75 7.99
N ILE A 97 8.10 5.79 6.66
CA ILE A 97 7.24 4.92 5.84
C ILE A 97 7.66 3.46 6.01
N ILE A 98 8.95 3.14 5.82
CA ILE A 98 9.46 1.76 5.83
C ILE A 98 9.20 1.11 7.19
N ARG A 99 9.52 1.79 8.31
CA ARG A 99 9.32 1.23 9.65
C ARG A 99 7.85 0.96 9.98
N ARG A 100 6.90 1.61 9.26
CA ARG A 100 5.45 1.51 9.48
C ARG A 100 4.73 0.69 8.41
N THR A 101 5.40 0.22 7.36
CA THR A 101 4.74 -0.48 6.23
C THR A 101 5.45 -1.76 5.78
N ASP A 102 6.72 -1.97 6.14
CA ASP A 102 7.45 -3.16 5.66
C ASP A 102 6.84 -4.45 6.24
N ASN A 103 6.53 -5.38 5.35
CA ASN A 103 5.83 -6.62 5.69
C ASN A 103 6.63 -7.54 6.60
N PHE A 104 7.96 -7.36 6.70
CA PHE A 104 8.73 -8.04 7.74
C PHE A 104 8.12 -7.83 9.14
N PHE A 105 7.66 -6.61 9.46
CA PHE A 105 7.05 -6.35 10.76
C PHE A 105 5.65 -6.95 10.89
N ASN A 106 4.91 -7.04 9.79
CA ASN A 106 3.58 -7.66 9.78
C ASN A 106 3.66 -9.18 10.04
N TRP A 107 4.62 -9.86 9.40
CA TRP A 107 4.67 -11.32 9.36
C TRP A 107 5.64 -11.94 10.37
N ASP A 108 6.77 -11.28 10.63
CA ASP A 108 7.87 -11.87 11.41
C ASP A 108 8.12 -11.15 12.74
N MET A 109 7.43 -10.03 13.02
CA MET A 109 7.59 -9.26 14.26
C MET A 109 6.26 -8.64 14.75
N GLU A 110 5.35 -9.50 15.21
CA GLU A 110 4.01 -9.14 15.70
C GLU A 110 4.00 -7.99 16.74
N THR A 111 5.06 -7.84 17.53
CA THR A 111 5.22 -6.74 18.52
C THR A 111 5.19 -5.35 17.89
N ILE A 112 5.54 -5.24 16.60
CA ILE A 112 5.41 -4.04 15.79
C ILE A 112 4.19 -4.14 14.86
N GLY A 113 3.98 -5.28 14.19
CA GLY A 113 2.88 -5.46 13.23
C GLY A 113 1.46 -5.28 13.81
N ASN A 114 1.30 -5.49 15.13
CA ASN A 114 0.02 -5.30 15.83
C ASN A 114 -0.15 -3.90 16.46
N ARG A 115 0.79 -2.98 16.23
CA ARG A 115 0.69 -1.62 16.76
C ARG A 115 -0.25 -0.77 15.91
N LYS A 116 -1.00 0.14 16.57
CA LYS A 116 -1.97 1.02 15.92
C LYS A 116 -1.34 1.94 14.87
N GLU A 117 -0.07 2.31 15.04
CA GLU A 117 0.64 3.18 14.10
C GLU A 117 1.19 2.44 12.86
N PHE A 118 1.17 1.10 12.85
CA PHE A 118 1.58 0.28 11.72
C PHE A 118 0.50 0.30 10.64
N VAL A 119 0.92 0.47 9.38
CA VAL A 119 0.07 0.61 8.21
C VAL A 119 0.25 -0.64 7.36
N ARG A 120 -0.72 -1.55 7.43
CA ARG A 120 -0.67 -2.84 6.73
C ARG A 120 -0.61 -2.64 5.21
N CYS A 121 0.18 -3.49 4.56
CA CYS A 121 0.23 -3.61 3.10
C CYS A 121 -0.53 -4.86 2.66
N ILE A 122 -1.29 -4.72 1.57
CA ILE A 122 -2.03 -5.83 0.95
C ILE A 122 -1.48 -5.99 -0.45
N ASN A 123 -1.79 -5.05 -1.34
CA ASN A 123 -1.48 -5.09 -2.77
C ASN A 123 -0.18 -4.36 -3.13
N PHE A 124 0.26 -3.41 -2.32
CA PHE A 124 1.45 -2.60 -2.59
C PHE A 124 2.48 -2.79 -1.48
N ASP A 125 3.11 -3.97 -1.49
CA ASP A 125 4.03 -4.45 -0.47
C ASP A 125 5.39 -3.75 -0.46
N ASN A 126 6.02 -3.77 0.72
CA ASN A 126 7.45 -3.55 0.92
C ASN A 126 8.07 -4.76 1.63
N TRP A 127 9.19 -5.23 1.10
CA TRP A 127 10.01 -6.34 1.61
C TRP A 127 11.50 -5.96 1.57
N LEU A 128 11.81 -4.76 2.08
CA LEU A 128 13.16 -4.24 2.12
C LEU A 128 14.00 -4.82 3.27
N ILE A 129 13.36 -5.36 4.31
CA ILE A 129 14.06 -5.86 5.51
C ILE A 129 14.39 -7.36 5.41
N MET A 130 13.42 -8.17 4.98
CA MET A 130 13.50 -9.63 5.00
C MET A 130 14.54 -10.18 3.99
N LYS A 131 15.73 -10.57 4.44
CA LYS A 131 16.88 -10.96 3.60
C LYS A 131 16.69 -12.20 2.73
N ASN A 132 15.80 -13.11 3.16
CA ASN A 132 15.45 -14.30 2.39
C ASN A 132 14.20 -14.10 1.51
N HIS A 133 13.65 -12.88 1.44
CA HIS A 133 12.56 -12.58 0.51
C HIS A 133 13.06 -12.60 -0.94
N TYR A 134 12.21 -13.05 -1.85
CA TYR A 134 12.41 -12.96 -3.29
C TYR A 134 11.18 -12.32 -3.95
N PRO A 135 11.33 -11.24 -4.76
CA PRO A 135 12.59 -10.56 -5.11
C PRO A 135 13.26 -9.84 -3.94
N LYS A 136 14.59 -9.69 -3.99
CA LYS A 136 15.34 -8.92 -2.99
C LYS A 136 15.15 -7.44 -3.26
N GLY A 137 14.83 -6.67 -2.23
CA GLY A 137 14.64 -5.21 -2.36
C GLY A 137 13.29 -4.85 -2.96
N TYR A 138 12.35 -5.80 -3.00
CA TYR A 138 10.99 -5.58 -3.49
C TYR A 138 10.27 -4.54 -2.63
N GLY A 139 9.76 -3.48 -3.23
CA GLY A 139 9.08 -2.42 -2.51
C GLY A 139 8.91 -1.17 -3.36
N TRP A 140 7.93 -0.35 -2.98
CA TRP A 140 7.60 0.90 -3.67
C TRP A 140 8.28 2.13 -3.07
N ILE A 141 8.80 2.03 -1.86
CA ILE A 141 9.60 3.08 -1.21
C ILE A 141 11.00 2.54 -0.94
N HIS A 142 12.02 3.34 -1.25
CA HIS A 142 13.43 2.98 -1.04
C HIS A 142 14.03 3.83 0.09
N ALA A 143 15.05 3.29 0.77
CA ALA A 143 15.67 3.96 1.92
C ALA A 143 16.35 5.30 1.58
N ASP A 144 16.62 5.55 0.30
CA ASP A 144 17.18 6.82 -0.17
C ASP A 144 16.12 7.92 -0.40
N GLY A 145 14.83 7.58 -0.33
CA GLY A 145 13.72 8.49 -0.59
C GLY A 145 12.99 8.25 -1.92
N THR A 146 13.50 7.36 -2.78
CA THR A 146 12.86 7.06 -4.07
C THR A 146 11.49 6.42 -3.85
N VAL A 147 10.48 6.90 -4.58
CA VAL A 147 9.12 6.36 -4.61
C VAL A 147 8.85 5.83 -6.02
N GLY A 148 8.79 4.51 -6.13
CA GLY A 148 8.52 3.84 -7.39
C GLY A 148 8.77 2.34 -7.32
N ALA A 149 8.03 1.61 -8.15
CA ALA A 149 8.15 0.16 -8.30
C ALA A 149 7.64 -0.29 -9.67
N ASN A 150 8.24 -1.37 -10.15
CA ASN A 150 7.62 -2.27 -11.10
C ASN A 150 7.33 -3.56 -10.35
N ALA A 151 6.07 -3.90 -10.19
CA ALA A 151 5.65 -4.90 -9.22
C ALA A 151 4.28 -5.48 -9.58
N ILE A 152 3.88 -6.49 -8.82
CA ILE A 152 2.59 -7.15 -8.96
C ILE A 152 1.80 -6.98 -7.67
N THR A 153 0.48 -6.93 -7.79
CA THR A 153 -0.45 -6.91 -6.65
C THR A 153 -0.61 -8.31 -6.02
N GLN A 154 -1.52 -8.47 -5.06
CA GLN A 154 -1.96 -9.80 -4.61
C GLN A 154 -2.94 -10.43 -5.58
N LYS A 155 -3.39 -11.66 -5.28
CA LYS A 155 -4.29 -12.38 -6.18
C LYS A 155 -5.67 -11.76 -6.14
N TRP A 156 -6.18 -11.38 -7.31
CA TRP A 156 -7.56 -10.92 -7.52
C TRP A 156 -7.92 -9.71 -6.65
N PRO A 157 -7.14 -8.61 -6.73
CA PRO A 157 -7.40 -7.44 -5.91
C PRO A 157 -8.79 -6.86 -6.19
N THR A 158 -9.39 -6.18 -5.23
CA THR A 158 -10.63 -5.43 -5.46
C THR A 158 -10.38 -3.93 -5.44
N MET A 159 -11.28 -3.14 -6.06
CA MET A 159 -11.16 -1.69 -5.99
C MET A 159 -11.23 -1.15 -4.56
N ILE A 160 -12.03 -1.78 -3.70
CA ILE A 160 -12.13 -1.43 -2.29
C ILE A 160 -10.77 -1.66 -1.62
N GLU A 161 -10.14 -2.82 -1.80
CA GLU A 161 -8.81 -3.08 -1.23
C GLU A 161 -7.75 -2.07 -1.70
N LEU A 162 -7.74 -1.73 -2.99
CA LEU A 162 -6.79 -0.77 -3.54
C LEU A 162 -6.99 0.64 -2.96
N VAL A 163 -8.24 1.09 -2.86
CA VAL A 163 -8.58 2.42 -2.29
C VAL A 163 -8.31 2.45 -0.78
N THR A 164 -8.72 1.42 -0.04
CA THR A 164 -8.51 1.31 1.41
C THR A 164 -7.03 1.34 1.77
N GLU A 165 -6.19 0.58 1.05
CA GLU A 165 -4.74 0.58 1.30
C GLU A 165 -4.11 1.95 1.07
N TRP A 166 -4.45 2.64 -0.03
CA TRP A 166 -3.92 3.97 -0.30
C TRP A 166 -4.49 5.05 0.61
N PHE A 167 -5.73 4.88 1.08
CA PHE A 167 -6.31 5.79 2.04
C PHE A 167 -5.53 5.79 3.36
N TYR A 168 -5.25 4.61 3.93
CA TYR A 168 -4.49 4.52 5.18
C TYR A 168 -3.04 4.98 5.03
N LYS A 169 -2.41 4.73 3.88
CA LYS A 169 -1.09 5.29 3.55
C LYS A 169 -1.14 6.81 3.45
N LEU A 170 -2.12 7.40 2.76
CA LEU A 170 -2.24 8.84 2.60
C LEU A 170 -2.63 9.53 3.92
N LYS A 171 -3.44 8.89 4.77
CA LYS A 171 -3.72 9.36 6.14
C LYS A 171 -2.43 9.44 6.96
N SER A 172 -1.60 8.40 6.86
CA SER A 172 -0.35 8.28 7.60
C SER A 172 0.80 9.12 7.06
N PHE A 173 0.81 9.36 5.76
CA PHE A 173 1.88 10.01 5.01
C PHE A 173 1.26 11.03 4.02
N PRO A 174 0.72 12.16 4.51
CA PRO A 174 -0.07 13.10 3.70
C PRO A 174 0.73 13.85 2.62
N TYR A 175 2.05 13.66 2.57
CA TYR A 175 2.94 14.24 1.57
C TYR A 175 3.19 13.31 0.37
N LEU A 176 2.56 12.13 0.33
CA LEU A 176 2.68 11.22 -0.80
C LEU A 176 2.05 11.83 -2.06
N ASP A 177 2.80 11.73 -3.15
CA ASP A 177 2.46 12.25 -4.47
C ASP A 177 3.00 11.27 -5.52
N LEU A 178 2.11 10.42 -6.02
CA LEU A 178 2.48 9.31 -6.90
C LEU A 178 1.31 8.86 -7.78
N VAL A 179 1.65 8.25 -8.91
CA VAL A 179 0.72 7.58 -9.82
C VAL A 179 1.07 6.12 -9.95
N ILE A 180 0.04 5.31 -10.08
CA ILE A 180 0.11 3.87 -10.27
C ILE A 180 -0.69 3.54 -11.52
N GLY A 181 -0.05 2.99 -12.54
CA GLY A 181 -0.75 2.37 -13.66
C GLY A 181 -0.90 0.88 -13.41
N ILE A 182 -2.12 0.36 -13.52
CA ILE A 182 -2.44 -1.06 -13.28
C ILE A 182 -2.88 -1.69 -14.60
N THR A 183 -2.33 -2.85 -14.93
CA THR A 183 -2.56 -3.55 -16.20
C THR A 183 -3.38 -4.82 -16.02
N ASN A 184 -3.84 -5.38 -17.14
CA ASN A 184 -4.44 -6.72 -17.19
C ASN A 184 -3.42 -7.86 -17.34
N TRP A 185 -2.12 -7.57 -17.20
CA TRP A 185 -1.06 -8.57 -17.28
C TRP A 185 -0.95 -9.39 -15.99
N ASP A 186 -0.82 -10.72 -16.13
CA ASP A 186 -0.66 -11.71 -15.04
C ASP A 186 0.83 -12.04 -14.83
N GLU A 187 1.25 -12.31 -13.58
CA GLU A 187 2.63 -12.59 -13.13
C GLU A 187 3.50 -13.53 -13.99
N ILE A 188 2.91 -14.33 -14.89
CA ILE A 188 3.59 -15.42 -15.63
C ILE A 188 3.45 -15.34 -17.16
N SER A 189 2.57 -14.48 -17.73
CA SER A 189 2.29 -14.55 -19.17
C SER A 189 2.11 -13.17 -19.82
N TRP A 190 3.10 -12.76 -20.60
CA TRP A 190 3.10 -11.53 -21.38
C TRP A 190 3.51 -11.82 -22.82
N ASP A 191 2.90 -11.10 -23.76
CA ASP A 191 3.38 -11.01 -25.14
C ASP A 191 4.58 -10.05 -25.17
N GLU A 192 5.69 -10.47 -25.78
CA GLU A 192 6.93 -9.68 -25.84
C GLU A 192 6.75 -8.37 -26.64
N ASP A 193 5.72 -8.26 -27.47
CA ASP A 193 5.42 -7.06 -28.28
C ASP A 193 4.49 -6.07 -27.56
N ASP A 194 4.02 -6.40 -26.36
CA ASP A 194 3.00 -5.65 -25.63
C ASP A 194 3.66 -4.58 -24.74
N THR A 195 3.24 -3.32 -24.87
CA THR A 195 3.81 -2.20 -24.10
C THR A 195 2.95 -1.87 -22.89
N PHE A 196 3.54 -1.25 -21.87
CA PHE A 196 2.79 -0.84 -20.68
C PHE A 196 1.62 0.10 -21.03
N GLU A 197 1.82 1.01 -21.98
CA GLU A 197 0.77 1.87 -22.57
C GLU A 197 -0.45 1.08 -23.05
N LYS A 198 -0.22 -0.02 -23.76
CA LYS A 198 -1.31 -0.83 -24.33
C LYS A 198 -2.03 -1.62 -23.24
N ALA A 199 -1.29 -2.03 -22.21
CA ALA A 199 -1.76 -2.93 -21.17
C ALA A 199 -2.47 -2.24 -20.01
N ILE A 200 -2.16 -0.97 -19.74
CA ILE A 200 -2.80 -0.20 -18.67
C ILE A 200 -4.32 -0.21 -18.86
N GLN A 201 -5.04 -0.52 -17.79
CA GLN A 201 -6.51 -0.55 -17.76
C GLN A 201 -7.07 0.59 -16.91
N MET A 202 -6.35 0.94 -15.84
CA MET A 202 -6.74 2.01 -14.93
C MET A 202 -5.50 2.60 -14.24
N GLY A 203 -5.71 3.72 -13.56
CA GLY A 203 -4.69 4.33 -12.72
C GLY A 203 -5.23 4.75 -11.36
N ILE A 204 -4.32 4.85 -10.40
CA ILE A 204 -4.56 5.46 -9.09
C ILE A 204 -3.58 6.60 -8.97
N TYR A 205 -4.09 7.82 -8.77
CA TYR A 205 -3.28 9.01 -8.54
C TYR A 205 -3.51 9.50 -7.12
N VAL A 206 -2.45 9.50 -6.32
CA VAL A 206 -2.46 9.83 -4.90
C VAL A 206 -1.74 11.16 -4.73
N HIS A 207 -2.43 12.18 -4.25
CA HIS A 207 -1.87 13.54 -4.10
C HIS A 207 -2.77 14.40 -3.20
N ASP A 208 -2.22 15.37 -2.47
CA ASP A 208 -2.98 16.44 -1.79
C ASP A 208 -4.24 15.96 -1.02
N LYS A 209 -4.12 14.90 -0.22
CA LYS A 209 -5.23 14.24 0.51
C LYS A 209 -6.35 13.70 -0.41
N CYS A 210 -6.04 13.44 -1.67
CA CYS A 210 -6.95 12.94 -2.68
C CYS A 210 -6.44 11.63 -3.29
N ILE A 211 -7.38 10.73 -3.57
CA ILE A 211 -7.18 9.58 -4.46
C ILE A 211 -8.04 9.79 -5.71
N GLU A 212 -7.42 9.82 -6.89
CA GLU A 212 -8.13 9.84 -8.15
C GLU A 212 -8.02 8.48 -8.84
N LEU A 213 -9.17 7.88 -9.12
CA LEU A 213 -9.30 6.68 -9.93
C LEU A 213 -9.43 7.10 -11.38
N LEU A 214 -8.43 6.77 -12.18
CA LEU A 214 -8.29 7.21 -13.56
C LEU A 214 -8.67 6.08 -14.51
N ASN A 215 -9.50 6.38 -15.51
CA ASN A 215 -9.69 5.50 -16.66
C ASN A 215 -8.37 5.29 -17.43
N LYS A 216 -8.35 4.30 -18.33
CA LYS A 216 -7.17 3.97 -19.14
C LYS A 216 -6.46 5.17 -19.78
N GLN A 217 -7.21 6.07 -20.41
CA GLN A 217 -6.64 7.20 -21.15
C GLN A 217 -5.96 8.19 -20.21
N ASN A 218 -6.64 8.55 -19.13
CA ASN A 218 -6.13 9.52 -18.15
C ASN A 218 -5.02 8.92 -17.29
N ALA A 219 -5.10 7.61 -17.00
CA ALA A 219 -4.05 6.86 -16.33
C ALA A 219 -2.75 6.89 -17.12
N TRP A 220 -2.80 6.62 -18.43
CA TRP A 220 -1.62 6.68 -19.29
C TRP A 220 -1.03 8.08 -19.35
N ALA A 221 -1.86 9.11 -19.59
CA ALA A 221 -1.39 10.49 -19.65
C ALA A 221 -0.71 10.94 -18.35
N LYS A 222 -1.30 10.62 -17.19
CA LYS A 222 -0.73 10.95 -15.88
C LYS A 222 0.52 10.14 -15.58
N TYR A 223 0.52 8.85 -15.94
CA TYR A 223 1.69 7.99 -15.80
C TYR A 223 2.89 8.53 -16.60
N GLN A 224 2.70 8.88 -17.88
CA GLN A 224 3.77 9.44 -18.71
C GLN A 224 4.39 10.69 -18.09
N GLU A 225 3.55 11.60 -17.57
CA GLU A 225 4.01 12.81 -16.89
C GLU A 225 4.95 12.49 -15.70
N TYR A 226 4.65 11.44 -14.94
CA TYR A 226 5.45 11.04 -13.77
C TYR A 226 6.64 10.19 -14.15
N ASP A 227 6.52 9.33 -15.15
CA ASP A 227 7.61 8.50 -15.64
C ASP A 227 8.72 9.35 -16.27
N GLU A 228 8.37 10.42 -17.01
CA GLU A 228 9.35 11.39 -17.51
C GLU A 228 10.14 12.09 -16.38
N LYS A 229 9.52 12.28 -15.22
CA LYS A 229 10.11 13.00 -14.07
C LYS A 229 10.85 12.09 -13.11
N TYR A 230 10.32 10.88 -12.88
CA TYR A 230 10.67 10.00 -11.78
C TYR A 230 10.93 8.55 -12.21
N GLY A 231 10.76 8.24 -13.49
CA GLY A 231 10.98 6.92 -14.05
C GLY A 231 12.44 6.51 -14.09
N ALA A 232 12.66 5.21 -14.01
CA ALA A 232 13.91 4.54 -14.32
C ALA A 232 13.58 3.13 -14.86
N ASP A 233 14.30 2.70 -15.91
CA ASP A 233 14.10 1.44 -16.64
C ASP A 233 14.11 0.18 -15.75
N PRO A 234 13.54 -0.97 -16.20
CA PRO A 234 12.77 -1.28 -17.43
C PRO A 234 11.25 -0.96 -17.42
N GLU A 235 10.58 -1.19 -18.56
CA GLU A 235 9.11 -1.12 -18.73
C GLU A 235 8.34 -2.30 -18.09
N ARG A 236 9.02 -3.37 -17.66
CA ARG A 236 8.37 -4.62 -17.21
C ARG A 236 8.84 -5.07 -15.84
N PHE A 237 7.97 -5.78 -15.12
CA PHE A 237 8.38 -6.51 -13.94
C PHE A 237 9.19 -7.74 -14.37
N GLU A 238 10.42 -7.79 -13.88
CA GLU A 238 11.26 -8.98 -13.94
C GLU A 238 11.55 -9.40 -12.51
N THR A 239 11.53 -10.69 -12.22
CA THR A 239 11.73 -11.16 -10.84
C THR A 239 13.14 -10.86 -10.31
N ASP A 240 14.09 -10.53 -11.19
CA ASP A 240 15.43 -10.04 -10.88
C ASP A 240 15.63 -8.53 -11.14
N TYR A 241 14.56 -7.77 -11.43
CA TYR A 241 14.55 -6.32 -11.68
C TYR A 241 15.33 -5.55 -10.62
N TYR A 242 15.01 -5.81 -9.35
CA TYR A 242 15.57 -5.08 -8.22
C TYR A 242 17.06 -5.34 -8.10
N GLN A 243 17.50 -6.59 -8.30
CA GLN A 243 18.89 -6.99 -8.28
C GLN A 243 19.67 -6.40 -9.47
N LYS A 244 19.09 -6.41 -10.67
CA LYS A 244 19.69 -5.82 -11.89
C LYS A 244 19.92 -4.32 -11.76
N ASN A 245 19.00 -3.61 -11.09
CA ASN A 245 19.08 -2.17 -10.87
C ASN A 245 19.81 -1.78 -9.57
N GLY A 246 20.42 -2.75 -8.87
CA GLY A 246 21.15 -2.47 -7.63
C GLY A 246 20.27 -1.97 -6.49
N ILE A 247 18.97 -2.20 -6.56
CA ILE A 247 18.03 -1.91 -5.46
C ILE A 247 18.27 -2.95 -4.38
N VAL A 248 18.79 -2.49 -3.24
CA VAL A 248 19.24 -3.34 -2.14
C VAL A 248 18.35 -3.21 -0.92
N GLN A 249 18.19 -4.33 -0.23
CA GLN A 249 17.55 -4.42 1.07
C GLN A 249 18.34 -3.64 2.13
N VAL A 250 17.64 -3.01 3.05
CA VAL A 250 18.23 -2.24 4.15
C VAL A 250 19.09 -3.11 5.05
N ASP A 251 20.18 -2.58 5.60
CA ASP A 251 21.10 -3.35 6.44
C ASP A 251 20.57 -3.59 7.86
N GLU A 252 21.30 -4.39 8.64
CA GLU A 252 20.96 -4.69 10.03
C GLU A 252 20.89 -3.42 10.90
N ALA A 253 21.76 -2.43 10.66
CA ALA A 253 21.75 -1.18 11.41
C ALA A 253 20.44 -0.41 11.20
N TYR A 254 19.93 -0.39 9.97
CA TYR A 254 18.64 0.18 9.64
C TYR A 254 17.48 -0.55 10.33
N LEU A 255 17.47 -1.89 10.29
CA LEU A 255 16.46 -2.71 10.98
C LEU A 255 16.45 -2.42 12.49
N ARG A 256 17.63 -2.42 13.12
CA ARG A 256 17.77 -2.10 14.55
C ARG A 256 17.20 -0.71 14.86
N LYS A 257 17.52 0.29 14.04
CA LYS A 257 16.96 1.65 14.17
C LYS A 257 15.43 1.67 14.05
N CYS A 258 14.84 0.86 13.16
CA CYS A 258 13.39 0.73 13.08
C CYS A 258 12.81 0.21 14.41
N ILE A 259 13.41 -0.83 15.00
CA ILE A 259 12.93 -1.42 16.27
C ILE A 259 13.06 -0.41 17.43
N GLU A 260 14.21 0.26 17.54
CA GLU A 260 14.46 1.29 18.56
C GLU A 260 13.43 2.42 18.51
N SER A 261 12.97 2.79 17.31
CA SER A 261 11.96 3.86 17.14
C SER A 261 10.62 3.56 17.81
N TYR A 262 10.33 2.30 18.10
CA TYR A 262 9.15 1.85 18.84
C TYR A 262 9.39 1.74 20.36
N GLY A 263 10.58 2.13 20.83
CA GLY A 263 11.00 2.00 22.23
C GLY A 263 11.31 0.56 22.65
N LEU A 264 11.63 -0.30 21.69
CA LEU A 264 11.93 -1.72 21.91
C LEU A 264 13.45 -1.97 21.89
N ASP A 265 13.90 -3.03 22.57
CA ASP A 265 15.28 -3.50 22.49
C ASP A 265 15.47 -4.37 21.24
N PRO A 266 16.32 -3.97 20.27
CA PRO A 266 16.55 -4.74 19.06
C PRO A 266 17.10 -6.14 19.31
N ASP A 267 17.96 -6.34 20.32
CA ASP A 267 18.52 -7.66 20.58
C ASP A 267 17.44 -8.61 21.14
N GLU A 268 16.54 -8.09 21.98
CA GLU A 268 15.40 -8.85 22.47
C GLU A 268 14.45 -9.22 21.32
N GLU A 269 14.03 -8.26 20.51
CA GLU A 269 13.07 -8.50 19.42
C GLU A 269 13.65 -9.40 18.32
N LEU A 270 14.90 -9.17 17.91
CA LEU A 270 15.54 -9.99 16.88
C LEU A 270 15.83 -11.42 17.35
N SER A 271 15.93 -11.66 18.67
CA SER A 271 16.05 -13.03 19.20
C SER A 271 14.80 -13.88 19.01
N LYS A 272 13.63 -13.22 18.83
CA LYS A 272 12.33 -13.86 18.58
C LYS A 272 12.15 -14.25 17.11
N VAL A 273 12.96 -13.66 16.21
CA VAL A 273 12.92 -13.88 14.76
C VAL A 273 14.03 -14.83 14.33
N ARG A 274 13.73 -15.78 13.46
CA ARG A 274 14.73 -16.74 12.97
C ARG A 274 15.85 -16.00 12.21
N PRO A 275 17.14 -16.22 12.53
CA PRO A 275 18.25 -15.47 11.91
C PRO A 275 18.29 -15.51 10.38
N TYR A 276 17.92 -16.62 9.75
CA TYR A 276 17.91 -16.71 8.28
C TYR A 276 16.95 -15.71 7.60
N ILE A 277 15.93 -15.22 8.33
CA ILE A 277 14.93 -14.29 7.82
C ILE A 277 15.52 -12.89 7.65
N TRP A 278 16.26 -12.41 8.65
CA TRP A 278 16.74 -11.04 8.72
C TRP A 278 18.25 -10.89 8.53
N LYS A 279 19.03 -11.97 8.67
CA LYS A 279 20.45 -12.01 8.32
C LYS A 279 20.72 -12.66 6.96
N GLY A 280 19.81 -13.48 6.46
CA GLY A 280 20.02 -14.26 5.24
C GLY A 280 21.03 -15.39 5.40
N GLU A 281 21.35 -15.80 6.63
CA GLU A 281 22.16 -16.99 6.90
C GLU A 281 21.40 -18.24 6.44
N GLU A 282 21.97 -19.10 5.60
CA GLU A 282 21.30 -20.34 5.20
C GLU A 282 20.97 -21.17 6.45
N SER A 283 19.72 -21.66 6.56
CA SER A 283 19.38 -22.62 7.61
C SER A 283 20.26 -23.85 7.43
N SER A 284 21.23 -24.05 8.33
CA SER A 284 21.95 -25.31 8.42
C SER A 284 20.92 -26.43 8.57
N LYS A 285 20.85 -27.28 7.55
CA LYS A 285 19.93 -28.42 7.42
C LYS A 285 19.90 -29.33 8.65
#